data_AF-A0A1R1X7K0-F1
#
_entry.id   AF-A0A1R1X7K0-F1
#
_cell.length_a   1.000
_cell.length_b   1.000
_cell.length_c   1.000
_cell.angle_alpha   90.00
_cell.angle_beta   90.00
_cell.angle_gamma   90.00
#
_symmetry.space_group_name_H-M   'P 1'
#
loop_
_entity.id
_entity.type
_entity.pdbx_description
1 polymer ?
#
loop_
_entity_poly.entity_id
_entity_poly.type
_entity_poly.pdbx_seq_one_letter_code
_entity_poly.pdbx_strand_id
1 'polypeptide(L)'
;MDQELIQLIKDLTNKVNILYEDRERQGTSHEQRMNVQNSDVEDPHLRVRAPAYEVENYPELIEEFPDMEDDIFRSPLKDDERKEMVYGYPKFKVVNYQPPPLNDTAPTAVKKVDRLLYSIQQSLANITRPIDQYRHEQLRSGRTVDPDNDDDI
;
A
#
# COMPACT_ATOMS: atom_id res chain seq x y z
N MET A 1 50.00 22.49 3.49
CA MET A 1 48.60 22.43 3.97
C MET A 1 47.77 23.00 2.85
N ASP A 2 47.24 22.08 2.07
CA ASP A 2 47.34 22.19 0.63
C ASP A 2 46.07 22.86 0.09
N GLN A 3 46.26 23.89 -0.73
CA GLN A 3 45.15 24.58 -1.42
C GLN A 3 44.27 23.57 -2.16
N GLU A 4 44.87 22.46 -2.61
CA GLU A 4 44.20 21.31 -3.20
C GLU A 4 43.18 20.65 -2.26
N LEU A 5 43.51 20.47 -0.97
CA LEU A 5 42.60 19.91 0.02
C LEU A 5 41.43 20.85 0.29
N ILE A 6 41.70 22.16 0.37
CA ILE A 6 40.65 23.17 0.55
C ILE A 6 39.71 23.20 -0.66
N GLN A 7 40.27 23.06 -1.86
CA GLN A 7 39.49 23.02 -3.10
C GLN A 7 38.63 21.75 -3.20
N LEU A 8 39.18 20.60 -2.78
CA LEU A 8 38.47 19.33 -2.75
C LEU A 8 37.28 19.36 -1.77
N ILE A 9 37.47 19.95 -0.58
CA ILE A 9 36.39 20.10 0.41
C ILE A 9 35.27 20.98 -0.16
N LYS A 10 35.61 22.11 -0.78
CA LYS A 10 34.61 22.99 -1.41
C LYS A 10 33.84 22.29 -2.53
N ASP A 11 34.54 21.52 -3.36
CA ASP A 11 33.92 20.77 -4.46
C ASP A 11 32.99 19.67 -3.94
N LEU A 12 33.39 18.97 -2.87
CA LEU A 12 32.57 17.95 -2.23
C LEU A 12 31.31 18.56 -1.59
N THR A 13 31.45 19.70 -0.88
CA THR A 13 30.31 20.42 -0.31
C THR A 13 29.31 20.85 -1.38
N ASN A 14 29.80 21.36 -2.52
CA ASN A 14 28.94 21.72 -3.63
C ASN A 14 28.21 20.51 -4.21
N LYS A 15 28.90 19.38 -4.40
CA LYS A 15 28.29 18.12 -4.88
C LYS A 15 27.24 17.59 -3.92
N VAL A 16 27.49 17.64 -2.62
CA VAL A 16 26.52 17.24 -1.59
C VAL A 16 25.29 18.13 -1.65
N ASN A 17 25.45 19.45 -1.74
CA ASN A 17 24.31 20.37 -1.87
C ASN A 17 23.49 20.10 -3.14
N ILE A 18 24.14 19.85 -4.28
CA ILE A 18 23.45 19.47 -5.53
C ILE A 18 22.65 18.18 -5.33
N LEU A 19 23.23 17.17 -4.65
CA LEU A 19 22.53 15.92 -4.37
C LEU A 19 21.35 16.09 -3.39
N TYR A 20 21.48 16.97 -2.41
CA TYR A 20 20.36 17.35 -1.53
C TYR A 20 19.25 18.03 -2.33
N GLU A 21 19.58 18.99 -3.20
CA GLU A 21 18.61 19.63 -4.08
C GLU A 21 17.97 18.65 -5.08
N ASP A 22 18.73 17.71 -5.65
CA ASP A 22 18.21 16.69 -6.55
C ASP A 22 17.31 15.68 -5.81
N ARG A 23 17.64 15.32 -4.56
CA ARG A 23 16.79 14.47 -3.70
C ARG A 23 15.49 15.18 -3.35
N GLU A 24 15.55 16.45 -2.94
CA GLU A 24 14.37 17.29 -2.71
C GLU A 24 13.52 17.36 -3.98
N ARG A 25 14.13 17.60 -5.16
CA ARG A 25 13.41 17.60 -6.45
C ARG A 25 12.79 16.25 -6.81
N GLN A 26 13.40 15.13 -6.42
CA GLN A 26 12.86 13.79 -6.64
C GLN A 26 11.72 13.48 -5.66
N GLY A 27 11.82 13.90 -4.40
CA GLY A 27 10.72 13.88 -3.43
C GLY A 27 9.55 14.74 -3.90
N THR A 28 9.82 15.98 -4.32
CA THR A 28 8.81 16.87 -4.91
C THR A 28 8.34 16.40 -6.28
N SER A 29 9.06 15.54 -7.01
CA SER A 29 8.55 14.94 -8.26
C SER A 29 7.62 13.76 -7.97
N HIS A 30 7.77 13.07 -6.84
CA HIS A 30 6.78 12.11 -6.36
C HIS A 30 5.51 12.85 -5.91
N GLU A 31 5.65 13.98 -5.19
CA GLU A 31 4.53 14.86 -4.82
C GLU A 31 3.94 15.65 -6.00
N GLN A 32 4.75 16.13 -6.96
CA GLN A 32 4.30 16.85 -8.18
C GLN A 32 3.74 15.91 -9.24
N ARG A 33 4.04 14.60 -9.20
CA ARG A 33 3.24 13.63 -9.95
C ARG A 33 1.79 13.58 -9.47
N MET A 34 1.51 14.08 -8.27
CA MET A 34 0.16 14.24 -7.73
C MET A 34 -0.33 15.71 -7.74
N ASN A 35 0.54 16.68 -8.06
CA ASN A 35 0.17 18.09 -8.16
C ASN A 35 -0.07 18.50 -9.63
N VAL A 36 -1.34 18.44 -10.02
CA VAL A 36 -1.97 19.32 -11.02
C VAL A 36 -1.27 19.34 -12.39
N GLN A 37 -1.60 18.36 -13.23
CA GLN A 37 -1.92 18.77 -14.60
C GLN A 37 -3.31 19.39 -14.55
N ASN A 38 -3.38 20.71 -14.74
CA ASN A 38 -4.60 21.34 -15.25
C ASN A 38 -4.84 20.73 -16.64
N SER A 39 -5.44 19.56 -16.70
CA SER A 39 -6.00 19.06 -17.94
C SER A 39 -7.26 19.88 -18.19
N ASP A 40 -7.21 20.74 -19.19
CA ASP A 40 -8.42 21.19 -19.90
C ASP A 40 -9.10 19.92 -20.43
N VAL A 41 -9.91 19.27 -19.60
CA VAL A 41 -10.73 18.14 -20.01
C VAL A 41 -11.93 18.76 -20.74
N GLU A 42 -11.90 18.71 -22.07
CA GLU A 42 -13.01 19.18 -22.92
C GLU A 42 -14.33 18.43 -22.67
N ASP A 43 -14.30 17.26 -22.00
CA ASP A 43 -15.47 16.46 -21.67
C ASP A 43 -16.20 16.98 -20.41
N PRO A 44 -17.44 17.51 -20.54
CA PRO A 44 -18.22 18.04 -19.41
C PRO A 44 -18.64 16.99 -18.38
N HIS A 45 -18.51 15.69 -18.69
CA HIS A 45 -18.90 14.59 -17.82
C HIS A 45 -17.75 14.03 -16.98
N LEU A 46 -16.54 14.52 -17.18
CA LEU A 46 -15.37 14.11 -16.40
C LEU A 46 -15.00 15.16 -15.37
N ARG A 47 -14.63 14.70 -14.17
CA ARG A 47 -14.07 15.55 -13.10
C ARG A 47 -12.80 14.91 -12.58
N VAL A 48 -11.79 15.74 -12.34
CA VAL A 48 -10.57 15.33 -11.61
C VAL A 48 -10.97 15.05 -10.16
N ARG A 49 -10.70 13.83 -9.68
CA ARG A 49 -10.86 13.46 -8.26
C ARG A 49 -9.47 13.33 -7.63
N ALA A 50 -8.93 14.45 -7.15
CA ALA A 50 -7.85 14.42 -6.16
C ALA A 50 -8.40 13.90 -4.82
N PRO A 51 -7.59 13.32 -3.92
CA PRO A 51 -8.00 13.19 -2.54
C PRO A 51 -8.31 14.60 -2.01
N ALA A 52 -9.49 14.80 -1.42
CA ALA A 52 -9.86 16.11 -0.88
C ALA A 52 -9.04 16.48 0.36
N TYR A 53 -8.50 15.47 1.06
CA TYR A 53 -7.70 15.59 2.27
C TYR A 53 -6.74 14.41 2.35
N GLU A 54 -5.52 14.66 2.79
CA GLU A 54 -4.51 13.66 3.10
C GLU A 54 -4.34 13.59 4.64
N VAL A 55 -4.02 12.40 5.15
CA VAL A 55 -3.74 12.22 6.58
C VAL A 55 -2.25 12.48 6.79
N GLU A 56 -1.91 13.54 7.50
CA GLU A 56 -0.52 13.83 7.88
C GLU A 56 -0.01 12.79 8.90
N ASN A 57 1.29 12.53 8.87
CA ASN A 57 1.95 11.67 9.85
C ASN A 57 1.95 12.37 11.21
N TYR A 58 1.14 11.87 12.15
CA TYR A 58 1.11 12.33 13.54
C TYR A 58 1.92 11.38 14.45
N PRO A 59 2.41 11.85 15.62
CA PRO A 59 3.34 11.08 16.45
C PRO A 59 2.86 9.66 16.79
N GLU A 60 1.59 9.51 17.13
CA GLU A 60 0.99 8.23 17.49
C GLU A 60 0.94 7.26 16.29
N LEU A 61 0.80 7.77 15.06
CA LEU A 61 0.82 6.95 13.85
C LEU A 61 2.21 6.43 13.53
N ILE A 62 3.23 7.26 13.73
CA ILE A 62 4.64 6.91 13.53
C ILE A 62 5.09 5.90 14.59
N GLU A 63 4.60 6.04 15.83
CA GLU A 63 4.89 5.09 16.91
C GLU A 63 4.31 3.70 16.62
N GLU A 64 3.07 3.62 16.12
CA GLU A 64 2.42 2.35 15.78
C GLU A 64 2.98 1.73 14.49
N PHE A 65 3.39 2.56 13.52
CA PHE A 65 3.93 2.11 12.23
C PHE A 65 5.27 2.81 11.94
N PRO A 66 6.38 2.36 12.56
CA PRO A 66 7.69 2.99 12.37
C PRO A 66 8.19 2.89 10.93
N ASP A 67 7.75 1.85 10.21
CA ASP A 67 8.11 1.60 8.80
C ASP A 67 7.15 2.30 7.82
N MET A 68 6.28 3.21 8.28
CA MET A 68 5.28 3.87 7.44
C MET A 68 5.90 4.80 6.38
N GLU A 69 7.09 5.34 6.67
CA GLU A 69 7.86 6.14 5.70
C GLU A 69 8.59 5.26 4.67
N ASP A 70 8.75 3.96 4.94
CA ASP A 70 9.36 3.04 4.01
C ASP A 70 8.40 2.72 2.87
N ASP A 71 8.90 2.74 1.64
CA ASP A 71 8.11 2.38 0.47
C ASP A 71 7.90 0.86 0.42
N ILE A 72 6.84 0.41 1.08
CA ILE A 72 6.40 -0.99 1.20
C ILE A 72 6.23 -1.63 -0.20
N PHE A 73 5.92 -0.83 -1.23
CA PHE A 73 5.73 -1.33 -2.59
C PHE A 73 7.04 -1.44 -3.39
N ARG A 74 8.09 -0.73 -2.98
CA ARG A 74 9.43 -0.79 -3.62
C ARG A 74 10.36 -1.80 -2.99
N SER A 75 10.18 -2.09 -1.70
CA SER A 75 10.94 -3.09 -0.98
C SER A 75 10.21 -4.43 -1.02
N PRO A 76 10.64 -5.40 -1.83
CA PRO A 76 9.97 -6.71 -1.86
C PRO A 76 10.13 -7.38 -0.50
N LEU A 77 9.01 -7.78 0.10
CA LEU A 77 9.02 -8.61 1.31
C LEU A 77 9.86 -9.87 1.09
N LYS A 78 10.61 -10.30 2.12
CA LYS A 78 11.32 -11.58 2.08
C LYS A 78 10.32 -12.73 1.98
N ASP A 79 10.77 -13.85 1.43
CA ASP A 79 9.89 -15.00 1.22
C ASP A 79 9.24 -15.52 2.51
N ASP A 80 9.94 -15.43 3.64
CA ASP A 80 9.43 -15.89 4.93
C ASP A 80 8.38 -14.92 5.50
N GLU A 81 8.61 -13.60 5.43
CA GLU A 81 7.64 -12.56 5.79
C GLU A 81 6.36 -12.68 4.95
N ARG A 82 6.52 -12.94 3.65
CA ARG A 82 5.39 -13.15 2.73
C ARG A 82 4.57 -14.40 3.10
N LYS A 83 5.24 -15.49 3.50
CA LYS A 83 4.55 -16.70 3.99
C LYS A 83 3.83 -16.42 5.30
N GLU A 84 4.44 -15.66 6.21
CA GLU A 84 3.81 -15.30 7.47
C GLU A 84 2.54 -14.45 7.25
N MET A 85 2.58 -13.44 6.39
CA MET A 85 1.39 -12.65 6.06
C MET A 85 0.28 -13.50 5.41
N VAL A 86 0.65 -14.45 4.54
CA VAL A 86 -0.34 -15.27 3.80
C VAL A 86 -0.86 -16.45 4.63
N TYR A 87 -0.06 -17.04 5.52
CA TYR A 87 -0.40 -18.29 6.23
C TYR A 87 -0.50 -18.13 7.76
N GLY A 88 0.07 -17.07 8.34
CA GLY A 88 0.00 -16.78 9.78
C GLY A 88 -1.39 -16.32 10.22
N TYR A 89 -2.20 -15.80 9.30
CA TYR A 89 -3.56 -15.31 9.60
C TYR A 89 -4.65 -16.31 9.16
N PRO A 90 -5.69 -16.53 10.00
CA PRO A 90 -6.82 -17.38 9.67
C PRO A 90 -7.51 -16.95 8.37
N LYS A 91 -8.02 -17.94 7.61
CA LYS A 91 -8.88 -17.67 6.45
C LYS A 91 -10.30 -17.42 6.92
N PHE A 92 -10.86 -16.28 6.52
CA PHE A 92 -12.29 -16.02 6.69
C PHE A 92 -13.09 -16.83 5.66
N LYS A 93 -14.02 -17.66 6.13
CA LYS A 93 -14.84 -18.53 5.27
C LYS A 93 -15.72 -17.77 4.27
N VAL A 94 -16.03 -16.51 4.57
CA VAL A 94 -16.86 -15.63 3.73
C VAL A 94 -16.12 -15.24 2.45
N VAL A 95 -14.79 -15.16 2.49
CA VAL A 95 -13.95 -14.70 1.38
C VAL A 95 -13.59 -15.88 0.47
N ASN A 96 -14.61 -16.56 -0.06
CA ASN A 96 -14.44 -17.63 -1.03
C ASN A 96 -14.69 -17.08 -2.44
N TYR A 97 -13.62 -16.63 -3.10
CA TYR A 97 -13.70 -16.20 -4.49
C TYR A 97 -13.83 -17.43 -5.38
N GLN A 98 -15.01 -17.61 -5.96
CA GLN A 98 -15.22 -18.53 -7.07
C GLN A 98 -15.42 -17.69 -8.33
N PRO A 99 -14.52 -17.81 -9.34
CA PRO A 99 -14.72 -17.12 -10.59
C PRO A 99 -15.99 -17.68 -11.25
N PRO A 100 -16.80 -16.82 -11.89
CA PRO A 100 -17.94 -17.29 -12.65
C PRO A 100 -17.51 -18.34 -13.69
N PRO A 101 -18.32 -19.39 -13.93
CA PRO A 101 -17.98 -20.38 -14.92
C PRO A 101 -17.89 -19.72 -16.31
N LEU A 102 -16.73 -19.84 -16.94
CA LEU A 102 -16.55 -19.46 -18.34
C LEU A 102 -17.34 -20.38 -19.26
N ASN A 103 -17.89 -19.82 -20.33
CA ASN A 103 -18.46 -20.61 -21.41
C ASN A 103 -17.41 -21.58 -21.98
N ASP A 104 -17.80 -22.83 -22.22
CA ASP A 104 -16.93 -23.85 -22.81
C ASP A 104 -16.40 -23.45 -24.19
N THR A 105 -17.18 -22.68 -24.95
CA THR A 105 -16.82 -22.15 -26.27
C THR A 105 -15.79 -21.01 -26.21
N ALA A 106 -15.44 -20.50 -25.00
CA ALA A 106 -14.51 -19.39 -24.87
C ALA A 106 -13.11 -19.77 -25.43
N PRO A 107 -12.46 -18.87 -26.18
CA PRO A 107 -11.12 -19.09 -26.69
C PRO A 107 -10.13 -19.44 -25.57
N THR A 108 -9.15 -20.29 -25.87
CA THR A 108 -8.13 -20.72 -24.89
C THR A 108 -7.33 -19.54 -24.31
N ALA A 109 -7.09 -18.49 -25.10
CA ALA A 109 -6.47 -17.25 -24.65
C ALA A 109 -7.29 -16.54 -23.56
N VAL A 110 -8.62 -16.45 -23.74
CA VAL A 110 -9.55 -15.85 -22.76
C VAL A 110 -9.52 -16.64 -21.46
N LYS A 111 -9.59 -17.97 -21.53
CA LYS A 111 -9.51 -18.84 -20.35
C LYS A 111 -8.19 -18.68 -19.57
N LYS A 112 -7.07 -18.39 -20.24
CA LYS A 112 -5.78 -18.12 -19.58
C LYS A 112 -5.78 -16.78 -18.85
N VAL A 113 -6.30 -15.73 -19.49
CA VAL A 113 -6.39 -14.39 -18.89
C VAL A 113 -7.30 -14.40 -17.67
N ASP A 114 -8.45 -15.09 -17.75
CA ASP A 114 -9.36 -15.23 -16.62
C ASP A 114 -8.74 -15.96 -15.43
N ARG A 115 -8.01 -17.07 -15.68
CA ARG A 115 -7.25 -17.75 -14.62
C ARG A 115 -6.19 -16.85 -13.99
N LEU A 116 -5.52 -16.02 -14.79
CA LEU A 116 -4.55 -15.06 -14.28
C LEU A 116 -5.25 -14.02 -13.40
N LEU A 117 -6.37 -13.45 -13.85
CA LEU A 117 -7.17 -12.51 -13.07
C LEU A 117 -7.63 -13.13 -11.75
N TYR A 118 -8.14 -14.36 -11.78
CA TYR A 118 -8.52 -15.11 -10.59
C TYR A 118 -7.33 -15.27 -9.62
N SER A 119 -6.16 -15.64 -10.13
CA SER A 119 -4.97 -15.79 -9.28
C SER A 119 -4.54 -14.48 -8.61
N ILE A 120 -4.68 -13.34 -9.31
CA ILE A 120 -4.40 -12.01 -8.76
C ILE A 120 -5.41 -11.67 -7.68
N GLN A 121 -6.71 -11.83 -7.94
CA GLN A 121 -7.77 -11.58 -6.95
C GLN A 121 -7.59 -12.43 -5.70
N GLN A 122 -7.28 -13.72 -5.86
CA GLN A 122 -7.02 -14.62 -4.75
C GLN A 122 -5.77 -14.21 -3.95
N SER A 123 -4.74 -13.69 -4.62
CA SER A 123 -3.53 -13.19 -3.97
C SER A 123 -3.82 -11.90 -3.18
N LEU A 124 -4.60 -10.98 -3.75
CA LEU A 124 -5.05 -9.76 -3.08
C LEU A 124 -5.87 -10.10 -1.82
N ALA A 125 -6.81 -11.03 -1.91
CA ALA A 125 -7.58 -11.50 -0.77
C ALA A 125 -6.72 -12.15 0.33
N ASN A 126 -5.58 -12.74 -0.04
CA ASN A 126 -4.68 -13.34 0.92
C ASN A 126 -3.83 -12.31 1.67
N ILE A 127 -3.40 -11.23 1.00
CA ILE A 127 -2.58 -10.18 1.62
C ILE A 127 -3.39 -9.23 2.50
N THR A 128 -4.71 -9.17 2.34
CA THR A 128 -5.60 -8.34 3.17
C THR A 128 -6.02 -9.00 4.48
N ARG A 129 -5.69 -10.28 4.70
CA ARG A 129 -6.08 -11.01 5.91
C ARG A 129 -5.66 -10.37 7.23
N PRO A 130 -4.47 -9.74 7.38
CA PRO A 130 -4.12 -9.05 8.62
C PRO A 130 -5.14 -7.95 8.98
N ILE A 131 -5.66 -7.24 7.98
CA ILE A 131 -6.68 -6.19 8.17
C ILE A 131 -8.02 -6.80 8.61
N ASP A 132 -8.42 -7.90 7.98
CA ASP A 132 -9.64 -8.63 8.34
C ASP A 132 -9.56 -9.16 9.77
N GLN A 133 -8.40 -9.70 10.16
CA GLN A 133 -8.12 -10.17 11.51
C GLN A 133 -8.15 -9.03 12.54
N TYR A 134 -7.49 -7.91 12.25
CA TYR A 134 -7.53 -6.72 13.10
C TYR A 134 -8.96 -6.27 13.35
N ARG A 135 -9.78 -6.17 12.30
CA ARG A 135 -11.20 -5.80 12.44
C ARG A 135 -11.99 -6.83 13.26
N HIS A 136 -11.73 -8.12 13.07
CA HIS A 136 -12.37 -9.19 13.85
C HIS A 136 -12.05 -9.06 15.35
N GLU A 137 -10.79 -8.78 15.68
CA GLU A 137 -10.33 -8.57 17.06
C GLU A 137 -10.97 -7.34 17.69
N GLN A 138 -11.02 -6.21 16.97
CA GLN A 138 -11.70 -5.00 17.45
C GLN A 138 -13.18 -5.25 17.77
N LEU A 139 -13.89 -5.97 16.90
CA LEU A 139 -15.31 -6.32 17.12
C LEU A 139 -15.49 -7.28 18.30
N ARG A 140 -14.54 -8.19 18.52
CA ARG A 140 -14.57 -9.13 19.66
C ARG A 140 -14.28 -8.40 20.97
N SER A 141 -13.29 -7.51 21.00
CA SER A 141 -12.91 -6.73 22.19
C SER A 141 -13.99 -5.72 22.59
N GLY A 142 -14.73 -5.15 21.62
CA GLY A 142 -15.88 -4.29 21.89
C GLY A 142 -17.13 -5.03 22.39
N ARG A 143 -17.19 -6.37 22.27
CA ARG A 143 -18.17 -7.23 22.94
C ARG A 143 -17.59 -7.70 24.28
N THR A 144 -17.48 -6.79 25.24
CA THR A 144 -17.34 -7.22 26.63
C THR A 144 -18.60 -8.03 26.97
N VAL A 145 -18.45 -9.36 27.06
CA VAL A 145 -19.49 -10.25 27.60
C VAL A 145 -19.75 -9.76 29.02
N ASP A 146 -20.92 -9.19 29.25
CA ASP A 146 -21.40 -8.99 30.61
C ASP A 146 -21.67 -10.40 31.17
N PRO A 147 -20.89 -10.88 32.15
CA PRO A 147 -21.06 -12.23 32.67
C PRO A 147 -22.39 -12.41 33.42
N ASP A 148 -23.16 -11.34 33.63
CA ASP A 148 -24.44 -11.37 34.34
C ASP A 148 -25.67 -11.42 33.42
N ASN A 149 -25.52 -11.39 32.09
CA ASN A 149 -26.66 -11.53 31.16
C ASN A 149 -26.77 -12.96 30.62
N ASP A 150 -27.29 -13.84 31.47
CA ASP A 150 -27.61 -15.26 31.20
C ASP A 150 -28.88 -15.42 30.34
N ASP A 151 -29.15 -14.47 29.45
CA ASP A 151 -30.27 -14.48 28.50
C ASP A 151 -29.70 -14.36 27.08
N ASP A 152 -29.18 -15.46 26.55
CA ASP A 152 -29.18 -15.81 25.11
C ASP A 152 -28.51 -17.19 24.92
N ILE A 153 -29.21 -18.25 25.35
CA ILE A 153 -29.07 -19.62 24.81
C ILE A 153 -30.13 -19.80 23.72
#